data_AF-A0A4R9BDR2-F1
#
_entry.id   AF-A0A4R9BDR2-F1
#
_cell.length_a   1.000
_cell.length_b   1.000
_cell.length_c   1.000
_cell.angle_alpha   90.00
_cell.angle_beta   90.00
_cell.angle_gamma   90.00
#
_symmetry.space_group_name_H-M   'P 1'
#
loop_
_entity.id
_entity.type
_entity.pdbx_description
1 polymer ?
#
loop_
_entity_poly.entity_id
_entity_poly.type
_entity_poly.pdbx_seq_one_letter_code
_entity_poly.pdbx_strand_id
1 'polypeptide(L)'
;MSDSDEQHPELSGYEPQDADRPLRSRRALTFMRIVVVLGVVALIVPGILTSLQIASATAENTCRAAVLRYHPFAVGSHARFELSGPGGFGWQCYAIDVNERATYVIPLGIIPSAPGALDPGIPA
;
A
#
# COMPACT_ATOMS: atom_id res chain seq x y z
N MET A 1 46.73 47.09 2.89
CA MET A 1 45.68 46.08 2.67
C MET A 1 44.37 46.78 3.02
N SER A 2 43.73 47.40 2.04
CA SER A 2 42.44 48.08 2.18
C SER A 2 41.32 47.11 1.84
N ASP A 3 40.19 47.31 2.53
CA ASP A 3 38.82 46.96 2.11
C ASP A 3 38.54 45.45 1.94
N SER A 4 37.50 44.83 2.50
CA SER A 4 36.18 45.35 2.82
C SER A 4 35.63 44.49 3.96
N ASP A 5 35.38 45.10 5.11
CA ASP A 5 34.22 44.66 5.89
C ASP A 5 33.03 44.98 4.99
N GLU A 6 32.54 43.98 4.26
CA GLU A 6 31.24 44.00 3.59
C GLU A 6 30.15 44.11 4.67
N GLN A 7 30.10 45.26 5.34
CA GLN A 7 28.86 45.78 5.88
C GLN A 7 27.98 45.97 4.66
N HIS A 8 27.08 45.02 4.45
CA HIS A 8 26.00 45.05 3.47
C HIS A 8 24.92 46.04 3.95
N PRO A 9 24.94 47.33 3.56
CA PRO A 9 23.95 48.30 4.01
C PRO A 9 22.53 47.93 3.56
N GLU A 10 22.40 47.12 2.51
CA GLU A 10 21.14 46.52 2.04
C GLU A 10 20.43 45.64 3.08
N LEU A 11 21.14 45.19 4.12
CA LEU A 11 20.57 44.37 5.20
C LEU A 11 20.38 45.14 6.52
N SER A 12 20.94 46.34 6.66
CA SER A 12 20.84 47.14 7.90
C SER A 12 19.47 47.80 8.14
N GLY A 13 18.59 47.79 7.14
CA GLY A 13 17.20 48.26 7.23
C GLY A 13 16.17 47.13 7.19
N TYR A 14 16.61 45.86 7.14
CA TYR A 14 15.71 44.72 7.24
C TYR A 14 15.35 44.53 8.72
N GLU A 15 14.39 45.32 9.18
CA GLU A 15 13.59 44.94 10.35
C GLU A 15 12.71 43.78 9.86
N PRO A 16 12.91 42.54 10.33
CA PRO A 16 11.99 41.47 9.99
C PRO A 16 10.63 41.87 10.54
N GLN A 17 9.73 42.38 9.69
CA GLN A 17 8.34 42.67 10.07
C GLN A 17 7.60 41.41 10.56
N ASP A 18 8.24 40.25 10.45
CA ASP A 18 7.82 38.94 10.93
C ASP A 18 8.39 38.55 12.30
N ALA A 19 9.30 39.32 12.92
CA ALA A 19 9.85 38.98 14.25
C ALA A 19 8.86 39.29 15.40
N ASP A 20 8.10 40.38 15.29
CA ASP A 20 7.24 40.89 16.38
C ASP A 20 5.75 40.59 16.23
N ARG A 21 5.33 39.99 15.11
CA ARG A 21 4.00 39.39 15.04
C ARG A 21 4.15 37.95 15.51
N PRO A 22 3.61 37.53 16.68
CA PRO A 22 3.50 36.12 16.99
C PRO A 22 2.59 35.48 15.95
N LEU A 23 3.20 35.02 14.86
CA LEU A 23 2.60 34.45 13.67
C LEU A 23 1.85 33.21 14.12
N ARG A 24 0.53 33.37 14.28
CA ARG A 24 -0.46 32.32 14.52
C ARG A 24 -0.42 31.81 15.98
N SER A 25 -1.51 32.10 16.70
CA SER A 25 -1.72 31.55 18.05
C SER A 25 -1.46 30.03 18.06
N ARG A 26 -0.94 29.47 19.16
CA ARG A 26 -0.65 28.02 19.27
C ARG A 26 -1.82 27.16 18.77
N ARG A 27 -3.06 27.59 19.03
CA ARG A 27 -4.29 26.95 18.53
C ARG A 27 -4.36 26.91 17.00
N ALA A 28 -4.09 28.04 16.33
CA ALA A 28 -4.15 28.12 14.89
C ALA A 28 -3.03 27.32 14.19
N LEU A 29 -1.89 27.08 14.85
CA LEU A 29 -0.87 26.13 14.39
C LEU A 29 -1.33 24.67 14.56
N THR A 30 -1.94 24.33 15.69
CA THR A 30 -2.52 23.00 15.90
C THR A 30 -3.60 22.68 14.87
N PHE A 31 -4.53 23.61 14.61
CA PHE A 31 -5.55 23.44 13.58
C PHE A 31 -4.95 23.25 12.19
N MET A 32 -3.96 24.06 11.83
CA MET A 32 -3.24 23.89 10.55
C MET A 32 -2.63 22.50 10.44
N ARG A 33 -1.98 22.01 11.50
CA ARG A 33 -1.37 20.66 11.51
C ARG A 33 -2.42 19.55 11.36
N ILE A 34 -3.56 19.67 12.04
CA ILE A 34 -4.67 18.70 11.91
C ILE A 34 -5.19 18.68 10.48
N VAL A 35 -5.45 19.85 9.89
CA VAL A 35 -5.94 19.96 8.51
C VAL A 35 -4.96 19.35 7.52
N VAL A 36 -3.66 19.61 7.68
CA VAL A 36 -2.62 19.01 6.84
C VAL A 36 -2.59 17.49 6.97
N VAL A 37 -2.62 16.96 8.20
CA VAL A 37 -2.64 15.50 8.43
C VAL A 37 -3.88 14.87 7.80
N LEU A 38 -5.06 15.47 7.98
CA LEU A 38 -6.30 14.98 7.36
C LEU A 38 -6.22 15.03 5.83
N GLY A 39 -5.68 16.09 5.25
CA GLY A 39 -5.48 16.21 3.80
C GLY A 39 -4.55 15.13 3.26
N VAL A 40 -3.45 14.85 3.96
CA VAL A 40 -2.51 13.77 3.60
C VAL A 40 -3.18 12.40 3.70
N VAL A 41 -3.91 12.12 4.78
CA VAL A 41 -4.66 10.88 4.93
C VAL A 41 -5.69 10.72 3.81
N ALA A 42 -6.46 11.78 3.51
CA ALA A 42 -7.45 11.77 2.44
C ALA A 42 -6.83 11.52 1.05
N LEU A 43 -5.58 11.93 0.83
CA LEU A 43 -4.86 11.69 -0.42
C LEU A 43 -4.31 10.26 -0.52
N ILE A 44 -3.86 9.68 0.60
CA ILE A 44 -3.19 8.37 0.60
C ILE A 44 -4.21 7.21 0.69
N VAL A 45 -5.26 7.36 1.49
CA VAL A 45 -6.29 6.31 1.70
C VAL A 45 -6.85 5.73 0.40
N PRO A 46 -7.29 6.51 -0.60
CA PRO A 46 -7.82 5.95 -1.84
C PRO A 46 -6.76 5.12 -2.57
N GLY A 47 -5.49 5.56 -2.58
CA GLY A 47 -4.38 4.81 -3.17
C GLY A 47 -4.20 3.44 -2.54
N ILE A 48 -4.16 3.37 -1.20
CA ILE A 48 -4.03 2.11 -0.47
C ILE A 48 -5.21 1.19 -0.75
N LEU A 49 -6.45 1.72 -0.72
CA LEU A 49 -7.66 0.93 -0.98
C LEU A 49 -7.64 0.35 -2.40
N THR A 50 -7.28 1.15 -3.40
CA THR A 50 -7.16 0.69 -4.79
C THR A 50 -6.09 -0.40 -4.91
N SER A 51 -4.91 -0.23 -4.30
CA SER A 51 -3.86 -1.26 -4.32
C SER A 51 -4.31 -2.57 -3.68
N LEU A 52 -4.99 -2.52 -2.54
CA LEU A 52 -5.51 -3.71 -1.86
C LEU A 52 -6.59 -4.42 -2.69
N GLN A 53 -7.47 -3.66 -3.35
CA GLN A 53 -8.47 -4.23 -4.25
C GLN A 53 -7.81 -4.95 -5.42
N ILE A 54 -6.82 -4.34 -6.07
CA ILE A 54 -6.08 -4.96 -7.17
C ILE A 54 -5.36 -6.23 -6.71
N ALA A 55 -4.70 -6.19 -5.54
CA ALA A 55 -4.04 -7.34 -4.96
C ALA A 55 -5.03 -8.49 -4.70
N SER A 56 -6.19 -8.20 -4.11
CA SER A 56 -7.23 -9.21 -3.83
C SER A 56 -7.79 -9.85 -5.09
N ALA A 57 -8.09 -9.05 -6.12
CA ALA A 57 -8.60 -9.56 -7.39
C ALA A 57 -7.55 -10.42 -8.11
N THR A 58 -6.28 -10.00 -8.06
CA THR A 58 -5.16 -10.76 -8.65
C THR A 58 -4.95 -12.08 -7.91
N ALA A 59 -5.00 -12.08 -6.58
CA ALA A 59 -4.90 -13.27 -5.77
C ALA A 59 -6.03 -14.27 -6.09
N GLU A 60 -7.27 -13.79 -6.19
CA GLU A 60 -8.43 -14.66 -6.48
C GLU A 60 -8.32 -15.28 -7.88
N ASN A 61 -7.97 -14.48 -8.90
CA ASN A 61 -7.79 -14.97 -10.26
C ASN A 61 -6.69 -16.04 -10.34
N THR A 62 -5.58 -15.81 -9.63
CA THR A 62 -4.44 -16.74 -9.60
C THR A 62 -4.78 -18.01 -8.82
N CYS A 63 -5.50 -17.88 -7.70
CA CYS A 63 -5.97 -19.01 -6.93
C CYS A 63 -6.93 -19.87 -7.75
N ARG A 64 -7.86 -19.25 -8.49
CA ARG A 64 -8.77 -19.98 -9.38
C ARG A 64 -8.02 -20.80 -10.43
N ALA A 65 -6.98 -20.23 -11.06
CA ALA A 65 -6.15 -20.96 -12.01
C ALA A 65 -5.36 -22.12 -11.36
N ALA A 66 -4.83 -21.90 -10.14
CA ALA A 66 -4.11 -22.93 -9.40
C ALA A 66 -5.03 -24.07 -8.94
N VAL A 67 -6.24 -23.76 -8.45
CA VAL A 67 -7.23 -24.75 -8.02
C VAL A 67 -7.66 -25.61 -9.21
N LEU A 68 -7.92 -25.02 -10.39
CA LEU A 68 -8.23 -25.81 -11.58
C LEU A 68 -7.12 -26.78 -11.98
N ARG A 69 -5.86 -26.45 -11.67
CA ARG A 69 -4.70 -27.29 -11.96
C ARG A 69 -4.47 -28.40 -10.92
N TYR A 70 -4.53 -28.07 -9.64
CA TYR A 70 -4.15 -28.98 -8.55
C TYR A 70 -5.35 -29.71 -7.92
N HIS A 71 -6.53 -29.10 -7.95
CA HIS A 71 -7.77 -29.62 -7.36
C HIS A 71 -8.95 -29.46 -8.34
N PRO A 72 -8.97 -30.20 -9.48
CA PRO A 72 -9.99 -30.05 -10.52
C PRO A 72 -11.40 -30.43 -10.07
N PHE A 73 -11.53 -31.17 -8.96
CA PHE A 73 -12.82 -31.56 -8.36
C PHE A 73 -13.34 -30.56 -7.32
N ALA A 74 -12.60 -29.47 -7.05
CA ALA A 74 -13.06 -28.43 -6.14
C ALA A 74 -14.26 -27.69 -6.74
N VAL A 75 -15.24 -27.37 -5.89
CA VAL A 75 -16.43 -26.59 -6.29
C VAL A 75 -16.18 -25.08 -6.25
N GLY A 76 -15.10 -24.64 -5.60
CA GLY A 76 -14.74 -23.23 -5.51
C GLY A 76 -13.27 -22.97 -5.16
N SER A 77 -12.89 -21.70 -5.22
CA SER A 77 -11.59 -21.18 -4.79
C SER A 77 -11.80 -20.01 -3.83
N HIS A 78 -10.86 -19.78 -2.93
CA HIS A 78 -10.81 -18.58 -2.12
C HIS A 78 -9.36 -18.17 -1.85
N ALA A 79 -9.04 -16.92 -2.17
CA ALA A 79 -7.79 -16.29 -1.77
C ALA A 79 -7.98 -15.45 -0.50
N ARG A 80 -7.09 -15.59 0.48
CA ARG A 80 -7.13 -14.82 1.75
C ARG A 80 -5.75 -14.32 2.14
N PHE A 81 -5.67 -13.10 2.62
CA PHE A 81 -4.44 -12.56 3.19
C PHE A 81 -4.31 -13.02 4.64
N GLU A 82 -3.24 -13.74 4.95
CA GLU A 82 -2.98 -14.26 6.28
C GLU A 82 -1.59 -13.85 6.76
N LEU A 83 -1.54 -13.38 8.00
CA LEU A 83 -0.28 -12.97 8.65
C LEU A 83 0.52 -14.19 9.14
N SER A 84 -0.16 -15.30 9.40
CA SER A 84 0.40 -16.54 9.96
C SER A 84 -0.28 -17.77 9.35
N GLY A 85 -0.32 -17.83 8.02
CA GLY A 85 -0.93 -18.95 7.28
C GLY A 85 0.03 -20.13 7.08
N PRO A 86 -0.46 -21.24 6.48
CA PRO A 86 0.35 -22.45 6.22
C PRO A 86 1.60 -22.19 5.38
N GLY A 87 1.52 -21.23 4.46
CA GLY A 87 2.64 -20.79 3.62
C GLY A 87 3.37 -19.54 4.14
N GLY A 88 3.13 -19.14 5.39
CA GLY A 88 3.72 -17.94 6.00
C GLY A 88 2.87 -16.67 5.81
N PHE A 89 3.55 -15.52 5.83
CA PHE A 89 2.92 -14.20 5.69
C PHE A 89 2.61 -13.89 4.23
N GLY A 90 1.34 -13.64 3.91
CA GLY A 90 0.91 -13.22 2.58
C GLY A 90 -0.46 -13.77 2.19
N TRP A 91 -0.76 -13.67 0.90
CA TRP A 91 -1.93 -14.28 0.29
C TRP A 91 -1.77 -15.80 0.22
N GLN A 92 -2.80 -16.50 0.67
CA GLN A 92 -2.91 -17.94 0.67
C GLN A 92 -4.09 -18.35 -0.22
N CYS A 93 -3.92 -19.40 -1.00
CA CYS A 93 -4.95 -19.96 -1.85
C CYS A 93 -5.54 -21.23 -1.24
N TYR A 94 -6.86 -21.28 -1.19
CA TYR A 94 -7.62 -22.43 -0.71
C TYR A 94 -8.58 -22.94 -1.78
N ALA A 95 -8.67 -24.26 -1.93
CA ALA A 95 -9.69 -24.95 -2.70
C ALA A 95 -10.88 -25.26 -1.78
N ILE A 96 -12.10 -25.03 -2.27
CA ILE A 96 -13.33 -25.39 -1.55
C ILE A 96 -13.90 -26.67 -2.17
N ASP A 97 -14.12 -27.67 -1.33
CA ASP A 97 -14.77 -28.94 -1.71
C ASP A 97 -16.31 -28.87 -1.56
N VAL A 98 -17.03 -29.86 -2.08
CA VAL A 98 -18.50 -30.00 -1.96
C VAL A 98 -19.01 -29.94 -0.53
N ASN A 99 -18.15 -30.28 0.44
CA ASN A 99 -18.44 -30.25 1.87
C ASN A 99 -18.10 -28.90 2.53
N GLU A 100 -17.89 -27.84 1.73
CA GLU A 100 -17.46 -26.49 2.16
C GLU A 100 -16.13 -26.46 2.93
N ARG A 101 -15.33 -27.53 2.84
CA ARG A 101 -14.01 -27.58 3.47
C ARG A 101 -12.99 -26.85 2.62
N ALA A 102 -12.30 -25.90 3.24
CA ALA A 102 -11.18 -25.19 2.63
C ALA A 102 -9.89 -26.02 2.80
N THR A 103 -9.25 -26.39 1.69
CA THR A 103 -7.96 -27.08 1.66
C THR A 103 -6.91 -26.15 1.13
N TYR A 104 -5.78 -26.03 1.85
CA TYR A 104 -4.65 -25.21 1.42
C TYR A 104 -4.04 -25.76 0.13
N VAL A 105 -3.82 -24.89 -0.84
CA VAL A 105 -3.28 -25.26 -2.16
C VAL A 105 -1.83 -24.79 -2.27
N ILE A 106 -1.63 -23.47 -2.30
CA ILE A 106 -0.32 -22.85 -2.50
C ILE A 106 -0.24 -21.47 -1.83
N PRO A 107 0.98 -21.01 -1.49
CA PRO A 107 1.20 -19.63 -1.11
C PRO A 107 1.31 -18.75 -2.35
N LEU A 108 0.63 -17.60 -2.33
CA LEU A 108 0.73 -16.57 -3.37
C LEU A 108 1.69 -15.44 -2.97
N GLY A 109 2.07 -15.37 -1.69
CA GLY A 109 3.00 -14.36 -1.17
C GLY A 109 2.35 -12.99 -0.94
N ILE A 110 3.16 -11.97 -0.66
CA ILE A 110 2.66 -10.62 -0.29
C ILE A 110 2.05 -9.92 -1.51
N ILE A 111 2.70 -10.05 -2.66
CA ILE A 111 2.28 -9.46 -3.92
C ILE A 111 1.92 -10.61 -4.85
N PRO A 112 0.62 -10.91 -5.03
CA PRO A 112 0.20 -11.99 -5.91
C PRO A 112 0.54 -11.61 -7.36
N SER A 113 1.22 -12.50 -8.07
CA SER A 113 1.46 -12.36 -9.51
C SER A 113 0.20 -12.75 -10.30
N ALA A 114 0.08 -12.25 -11.52
CA ALA A 114 -0.97 -12.72 -12.42
C ALA A 114 -0.82 -14.25 -12.66
N PRO A 115 -1.92 -14.97 -12.89
CA PRO A 115 -1.84 -16.38 -13.25
C PRO A 115 -0.97 -16.51 -14.50
N GLY A 116 0.09 -17.31 -14.41
CA GLY A 116 0.91 -17.63 -15.58
C GLY A 116 0.01 -18.19 -16.67
N ALA A 117 0.16 -17.70 -17.90
CA ALA A 117 -0.51 -18.31 -19.04
C ALA A 117 -0.20 -19.80 -19.03
N LEU A 118 -1.23 -20.63 -19.18
CA LEU A 118 -1.05 -22.06 -19.43
C LEU A 118 -0.22 -22.16 -20.71
N ASP A 119 1.07 -22.38 -20.57
CA ASP A 119 1.94 -22.63 -21.71
C ASP A 119 1.50 -23.98 -22.30
N PRO A 120 0.93 -24.04 -23.51
CA PRO A 120 0.39 -25.27 -24.08
C PRO A 120 1.48 -26.31 -24.39
N GLY A 121 2.76 -25.99 -24.17
CA GLY A 121 3.90 -26.77 -24.63
C GLY A 121 4.60 -27.67 -23.61
N ILE A 122 4.20 -27.71 -22.33
CA ILE A 122 4.86 -28.55 -21.32
C ILE A 122 3.92 -29.67 -20.85
N PRO A 123 4.15 -30.94 -21.26
CA PRO A 123 3.40 -32.07 -20.74
C PRO A 123 3.74 -32.32 -19.26
N ALA A 124 2.74 -32.78 -18.52
CA ALA A 124 2.77 -33.11 -17.10
C ALA A 124 3.70 -34.30 -16.78
#